data_AF-A0A8B9W9U2-F1
#
_entry.id   AF-A0A8B9W9U2-F1
#
_cell.length_a   1.000
_cell.length_b   1.000
_cell.length_c   1.000
_cell.angle_alpha   90.00
_cell.angle_beta   90.00
_cell.angle_gamma   90.00
#
_symmetry.space_group_name_H-M   'P 1'
#
loop_
_entity.id
_entity.type
_entity.pdbx_description
1 polymer ?
#
loop_
_entity_poly.entity_id
_entity_poly.type
_entity_poly.pdbx_seq_one_letter_code
_entity_poly.pdbx_strand_id
1 'polypeptide(L)'
;MSPCLLGCVVFCLLQAGAVHAGVTQDPRCQVVKTGQKATLKCTQDLGHDRMYWYRKDPERRLRLIHYSAAAPTTEKGDMPEGYSVSRPSTENFALTLESANRSQTSVYFCASSYSTELHGHLISVQKDRGSTCKLLAPGTSQSWGPCASSVTLDGFPGQAWI
;
A
#
# COMPACT_ATOMS: atom_id res chain seq x y z
N MET A 1 20.28 39.64 16.02
CA MET A 1 19.50 38.51 15.48
C MET A 1 19.74 38.49 13.98
N SER A 2 20.43 37.49 13.44
CA SER A 2 21.00 37.55 12.09
C SER A 2 19.91 37.40 11.01
N PRO A 3 19.69 38.40 10.13
CA PRO A 3 18.66 38.36 9.09
C PRO A 3 18.86 37.23 8.07
N CYS A 4 20.09 36.69 7.97
CA CYS A 4 20.40 35.52 7.17
C CYS A 4 19.66 34.25 7.65
N LEU A 5 19.49 34.09 8.96
CA LEU A 5 18.82 32.91 9.53
C LEU A 5 17.31 32.93 9.23
N LEU A 6 16.70 34.11 9.26
CA LEU A 6 15.29 34.31 8.89
C LEU A 6 15.06 34.02 7.41
N GLY A 7 15.96 34.47 6.53
CA GLY A 7 15.89 34.18 5.09
C GLY A 7 16.01 32.68 4.77
N CYS A 8 16.93 31.97 5.45
CA CYS A 8 17.08 30.51 5.28
C CYS A 8 15.83 29.74 5.72
N VAL A 9 15.22 30.11 6.85
CA VAL A 9 14.00 29.44 7.35
C VAL A 9 12.82 29.65 6.41
N VAL A 10 12.65 30.84 5.84
CA VAL A 10 11.59 31.14 4.87
C VAL A 10 11.77 30.34 3.57
N PHE A 11 13.01 30.22 3.07
CA PHE A 11 13.31 29.42 1.87
C PHE A 11 13.05 27.91 2.08
N CYS A 12 13.39 27.37 3.24
CA CYS A 12 13.12 25.96 3.56
C CYS A 12 11.61 25.66 3.66
N LEU A 13 10.81 26.59 4.18
CA LEU A 13 9.35 26.43 4.28
C LEU A 13 8.66 26.51 2.92
N LEU A 14 9.21 27.26 1.96
CA LEU A 14 8.66 27.40 0.61
C LEU A 14 8.90 26.16 -0.29
N GLN A 15 9.87 25.30 0.05
CA GLN A 15 10.24 24.14 -0.75
C GLN A 15 9.59 22.82 -0.28
N ALA A 16 8.62 22.88 0.62
CA ALA A 16 7.76 21.75 0.97
C ALA A 16 6.76 21.45 -0.17
N GLY A 17 7.28 21.09 -1.34
CA GLY A 17 6.47 20.58 -2.44
C GLY A 17 5.92 19.20 -2.10
N ALA A 18 4.65 18.96 -2.44
CA ALA A 18 4.05 17.63 -2.34
C ALA A 18 4.82 16.68 -3.27
N VAL A 19 5.47 15.67 -2.69
CA VAL A 19 6.05 14.57 -3.48
C VAL A 19 4.88 13.77 -4.04
N HIS A 20 4.67 13.85 -5.35
CA HIS A 20 3.66 13.06 -6.03
C HIS A 20 4.11 11.60 -6.06
N ALA A 21 3.40 10.73 -5.35
CA ALA A 21 3.67 9.30 -5.37
C ALA A 21 3.01 8.69 -6.61
N GLY A 22 3.81 8.21 -7.57
CA GLY A 22 3.28 7.68 -8.83
C GLY A 22 2.49 6.37 -8.74
N VAL A 23 2.34 5.84 -7.52
CA VAL A 23 1.43 4.73 -7.19
C VAL A 23 0.61 5.11 -5.96
N THR A 24 -0.72 5.02 -6.09
CA THR A 24 -1.69 5.34 -5.05
C THR A 24 -2.49 4.09 -4.68
N GLN A 25 -2.75 3.89 -3.39
CA GLN A 25 -3.57 2.79 -2.88
C GLN A 25 -4.76 3.31 -2.07
N ASP A 26 -5.92 2.68 -2.28
CA ASP A 26 -7.18 3.01 -1.61
C ASP A 26 -7.97 1.74 -1.26
N PRO A 27 -8.50 1.59 -0.04
CA PRO A 27 -8.25 2.42 1.15
C PRO A 27 -6.85 2.18 1.76
N ARG A 28 -6.33 3.16 2.51
CA ARG A 28 -5.05 3.03 3.25
C ARG A 28 -5.17 2.16 4.50
N CYS A 29 -6.32 2.19 5.16
CA CYS A 29 -6.68 1.20 6.16
C CYS A 29 -8.12 0.77 5.95
N GLN A 30 -8.35 -0.52 6.02
CA GLN A 30 -9.68 -1.11 6.01
C GLN A 30 -9.84 -2.02 7.22
N VAL A 31 -10.93 -1.85 7.94
CA VAL A 31 -11.34 -2.80 8.97
C VAL A 31 -12.61 -3.50 8.51
N VAL A 32 -12.58 -4.83 8.40
CA VAL A 32 -13.71 -5.62 7.90
C VAL A 32 -14.01 -6.79 8.84
N LYS A 33 -15.24 -7.29 8.85
CA LYS A 33 -15.56 -8.50 9.62
C LYS A 33 -15.14 -9.75 8.83
N THR A 34 -14.82 -10.82 9.54
CA THR A 34 -14.60 -12.13 8.91
C THR A 34 -15.77 -12.50 8.01
N GLY A 35 -15.47 -13.02 6.82
CA GLY A 35 -16.47 -13.40 5.82
C GLY A 35 -16.96 -12.25 4.93
N GLN A 36 -16.61 -11.00 5.24
CA GLN A 36 -16.96 -9.87 4.38
C GLN A 36 -16.00 -9.77 3.20
N LYS A 37 -16.53 -9.29 2.07
CA LYS A 37 -15.72 -8.93 0.91
C LYS A 37 -14.98 -7.63 1.17
N ALA A 38 -13.70 -7.60 0.83
CA ALA A 38 -12.85 -6.39 0.91
C ALA A 38 -12.12 -6.19 -0.42
N THR A 39 -11.99 -4.94 -0.88
CA THR A 39 -11.30 -4.61 -2.12
C THR A 39 -10.31 -3.49 -1.87
N LEU A 40 -9.05 -3.75 -2.24
CA LEU A 40 -7.97 -2.79 -2.28
C LEU A 40 -7.73 -2.38 -3.73
N LYS A 41 -7.73 -1.08 -3.99
CA LYS A 41 -7.47 -0.49 -5.29
C LYS A 41 -6.03 0.01 -5.32
N CYS A 42 -5.38 -0.20 -6.44
CA CYS A 42 -4.11 0.41 -6.76
C CYS A 42 -4.22 1.13 -8.10
N THR A 43 -3.76 2.38 -8.11
CA THR A 43 -3.70 3.22 -9.30
C THR A 43 -2.28 3.72 -9.51
N GLN A 44 -1.83 3.83 -10.76
CA GLN A 44 -0.52 4.36 -11.13
C GLN A 44 -0.63 5.32 -12.32
N ASP A 45 0.24 6.32 -12.37
CA ASP A 45 0.33 7.32 -13.44
C ASP A 45 1.75 7.42 -14.04
N LEU A 46 2.53 6.35 -13.88
CA LEU A 46 3.92 6.24 -14.34
C LEU A 46 4.04 5.64 -15.76
N GLY A 47 2.93 5.17 -16.34
CA GLY A 47 2.92 4.46 -17.62
C GLY A 47 3.58 3.07 -17.53
N HIS A 48 3.58 2.46 -16.34
CA HIS A 48 4.14 1.13 -16.12
C HIS A 48 3.19 0.02 -16.63
N ASP A 49 3.69 -0.87 -17.49
CA ASP A 49 2.93 -2.01 -17.98
C ASP A 49 2.63 -3.02 -16.87
N ARG A 50 3.63 -3.28 -16.01
CA ARG A 50 3.57 -4.32 -15.00
C ARG A 50 3.05 -3.77 -13.68
N MET A 51 2.17 -4.51 -13.01
CA MET A 51 1.70 -4.20 -11.65
C MET A 51 1.66 -5.45 -10.78
N TYR A 52 1.85 -5.25 -9.48
CA TYR A 52 2.07 -6.31 -8.50
C TYR A 52 1.28 -6.04 -7.23
N TRP A 53 0.74 -7.10 -6.63
CA TRP A 53 0.19 -7.09 -5.28
C TRP A 53 1.01 -8.00 -4.38
N TYR A 54 1.53 -7.42 -3.29
CA TYR A 54 2.25 -8.12 -2.24
C TYR A 54 1.51 -8.01 -0.92
N ARG A 55 1.81 -8.94 -0.01
CA ARG A 55 1.54 -8.77 1.41
C ARG A 55 2.79 -8.96 2.25
N LYS A 56 2.79 -8.28 3.40
CA LYS A 56 3.83 -8.33 4.42
C LYS A 56 3.18 -8.56 5.78
N ASP A 57 3.49 -9.71 6.36
CA ASP A 57 3.14 -9.97 7.76
C ASP A 57 4.23 -9.40 8.68
N PRO A 58 3.92 -9.05 9.95
CA PRO A 58 4.82 -8.32 10.85
C PRO A 58 6.26 -8.87 10.96
N GLU A 59 6.45 -10.17 10.75
CA GLU A 59 7.74 -10.87 10.89
C GLU A 59 8.16 -11.64 9.63
N ARG A 60 7.43 -11.50 8.52
CA ARG A 60 7.67 -12.30 7.30
C ARG A 60 8.18 -11.43 6.17
N ARG A 61 8.89 -12.09 5.24
CA ARG A 61 9.25 -11.49 3.94
C ARG A 61 7.98 -11.07 3.17
N LEU A 62 8.13 -10.10 2.28
CA LEU A 62 7.12 -9.79 1.27
C LEU A 62 6.82 -11.05 0.46
N ARG A 63 5.53 -11.33 0.25
CA ARG A 63 5.06 -12.46 -0.54
C ARG A 63 4.16 -11.97 -1.65
N LEU A 64 4.39 -12.44 -2.87
CA LEU A 64 3.63 -12.03 -4.04
C LEU A 64 2.27 -12.76 -4.05
N ILE A 65 1.19 -12.00 -4.14
CA ILE A 65 -0.17 -12.54 -4.24
C ILE A 65 -0.52 -12.77 -5.71
N HIS A 66 -0.43 -11.71 -6.50
CA HIS A 66 -0.78 -11.68 -7.92
C HIS A 66 0.02 -10.58 -8.62
N TYR A 67 0.20 -10.73 -9.93
CA TYR A 67 0.76 -9.69 -10.78
C TYR A 67 0.07 -9.64 -12.13
N SER A 68 0.43 -8.64 -12.93
CA SER A 68 -0.04 -8.46 -14.29
C SER A 68 1.13 -7.93 -15.11
N ALA A 69 1.51 -8.64 -16.17
CA ALA A 69 2.59 -8.21 -17.06
C ALA A 69 2.15 -7.08 -18.01
N ALA A 70 0.87 -7.09 -18.41
CA ALA A 70 0.23 -6.04 -19.19
C ALA A 70 -1.29 -6.11 -18.96
N ALA A 71 -2.00 -5.00 -19.05
CA ALA A 71 -3.46 -5.04 -19.04
C ALA A 71 -4.00 -5.71 -20.32
N PRO A 72 -5.10 -6.49 -20.26
CA PRO A 72 -5.91 -6.80 -19.08
C PRO A 72 -5.54 -8.14 -18.41
N THR A 73 -4.34 -8.68 -18.64
CA THR A 73 -3.97 -10.02 -18.15
C THR A 73 -3.57 -10.01 -16.69
N THR A 74 -3.75 -11.13 -16.01
CA THR A 74 -3.37 -11.31 -14.60
C THR A 74 -2.80 -12.70 -14.38
N GLU A 75 -1.79 -12.80 -13.52
CA GLU A 75 -1.03 -14.00 -13.25
C GLU A 75 -0.97 -14.24 -11.73
N LYS A 76 -0.92 -15.52 -11.35
CA LYS A 76 -0.84 -15.95 -9.94
C LYS A 76 0.59 -15.76 -9.42
N GLY A 77 0.71 -15.27 -8.20
CA GLY A 77 1.99 -15.19 -7.49
C GLY A 77 2.29 -16.44 -6.66
N ASP A 78 3.09 -16.25 -5.60
CA ASP A 78 3.48 -17.31 -4.67
C ASP A 78 2.30 -17.80 -3.80
N MET A 79 1.29 -16.94 -3.58
CA MET A 79 0.17 -17.21 -2.68
C MET A 79 -1.16 -16.58 -3.16
N PRO A 80 -1.70 -17.05 -4.28
CA PRO A 80 -2.90 -16.48 -4.88
C PRO A 80 -4.20 -16.85 -4.13
N GLU A 81 -4.15 -17.88 -3.27
CA GLU A 81 -5.34 -18.48 -2.69
C GLU A 81 -6.11 -17.52 -1.76
N GLY A 82 -7.44 -17.47 -1.93
CA GLY A 82 -8.33 -16.57 -1.18
C GLY A 82 -8.32 -15.13 -1.66
N TYR A 83 -7.67 -14.85 -2.80
CA TYR A 83 -7.63 -13.53 -3.44
C TYR A 83 -8.11 -13.61 -4.90
N SER A 84 -8.75 -12.54 -5.34
CA SER A 84 -9.09 -12.29 -6.75
C SER A 84 -8.47 -10.96 -7.17
N VAL A 85 -8.11 -10.80 -8.44
CA VAL A 85 -7.61 -9.53 -8.97
C VAL A 85 -8.36 -9.08 -10.22
N SER A 86 -8.36 -7.78 -10.47
CA SER A 86 -8.92 -7.16 -11.67
C SER A 86 -7.96 -6.12 -12.23
N ARG A 87 -7.63 -6.25 -13.53
CA ARG A 87 -6.76 -5.32 -14.28
C ARG A 87 -7.52 -4.73 -15.47
N PRO A 88 -8.41 -3.74 -15.27
CA PRO A 88 -9.18 -3.16 -16.36
C PRO A 88 -8.35 -2.26 -17.29
N SER A 89 -7.24 -1.67 -16.80
CA SER A 89 -6.36 -0.80 -17.59
C SER A 89 -4.92 -0.83 -17.08
N THR A 90 -4.00 -0.20 -17.81
CA THR A 90 -2.58 -0.08 -17.41
C THR A 90 -2.43 0.69 -16.09
N GLU A 91 -3.33 1.61 -15.80
CA GLU A 91 -3.31 2.45 -14.59
C GLU A 91 -3.87 1.73 -13.37
N ASN A 92 -4.77 0.75 -13.55
CA ASN A 92 -5.60 0.22 -12.45
C ASN A 92 -5.36 -1.27 -12.20
N PHE A 93 -5.10 -1.64 -10.94
CA PHE A 93 -4.99 -3.04 -10.52
C PHE A 93 -5.62 -3.26 -9.13
N ALA A 94 -6.81 -3.86 -9.09
CA ALA A 94 -7.55 -4.10 -7.85
C ALA A 94 -7.31 -5.52 -7.32
N LEU A 95 -7.15 -5.64 -5.99
CA LEU A 95 -7.11 -6.88 -5.24
C LEU A 95 -8.38 -7.02 -4.40
N THR A 96 -9.06 -8.14 -4.50
CA THR A 96 -10.28 -8.45 -3.77
C THR A 96 -10.07 -9.68 -2.90
N LEU A 97 -10.43 -9.58 -1.62
CA LEU A 97 -10.64 -10.70 -0.73
C LEU A 97 -12.13 -11.03 -0.81
N GLU A 98 -12.50 -12.14 -1.45
CA GLU A 98 -13.92 -12.50 -1.63
C GLU A 98 -14.63 -12.80 -0.31
N SER A 99 -13.90 -13.40 0.64
CA SER A 99 -14.36 -13.70 1.98
C SER A 99 -13.19 -13.53 2.94
N ALA A 100 -13.14 -12.39 3.65
CA ALA A 100 -12.00 -12.03 4.47
C ALA A 100 -11.78 -13.02 5.62
N ASN A 101 -10.57 -13.52 5.75
CA ASN A 101 -10.14 -14.46 6.79
C ASN A 101 -9.12 -13.81 7.74
N ARG A 102 -9.09 -14.23 9.01
CA ARG A 102 -8.10 -13.79 10.01
C ARG A 102 -6.65 -13.99 9.54
N SER A 103 -6.38 -15.04 8.75
CA SER A 103 -5.07 -15.28 8.16
C SER A 103 -4.66 -14.26 7.10
N GLN A 104 -5.60 -13.43 6.63
CA GLN A 104 -5.40 -12.37 5.65
C GLN A 104 -5.27 -10.98 6.29
N THR A 105 -5.29 -10.87 7.63
CA THR A 105 -4.90 -9.65 8.34
C THR A 105 -3.42 -9.38 8.10
N SER A 106 -3.10 -8.33 7.34
CA SER A 106 -1.74 -8.05 6.87
C SER A 106 -1.63 -6.64 6.31
N VAL A 107 -0.40 -6.21 6.03
CA VAL A 107 -0.14 -4.99 5.25
C VAL A 107 0.06 -5.38 3.78
N TYR A 108 -0.68 -4.73 2.90
CA TYR A 108 -0.73 -4.96 1.46
C TYR A 108 -0.03 -3.83 0.71
N PHE A 109 0.85 -4.21 -0.20
CA PHE A 109 1.66 -3.30 -1.01
C PHE A 109 1.37 -3.51 -2.49
N CYS A 110 1.12 -2.41 -3.19
CA CYS A 110 1.10 -2.38 -4.63
C CYS A 110 2.42 -1.80 -5.16
N ALA A 111 2.90 -2.37 -6.26
CA ALA A 111 4.04 -1.84 -6.99
C ALA A 111 3.78 -1.90 -8.50
N SER A 112 4.51 -1.10 -9.27
CA SER A 112 4.46 -1.12 -10.73
C SER A 112 5.86 -0.99 -11.32
N SER A 113 6.06 -1.50 -12.54
CA SER A 113 7.34 -1.38 -13.26
C SER A 113 7.17 -1.36 -14.78
N TYR A 114 8.16 -0.82 -15.49
CA TYR A 114 8.30 -0.99 -16.94
C TYR A 114 8.56 -2.45 -17.33
N SER A 115 8.35 -2.75 -18.61
CA SER A 115 8.48 -4.08 -19.21
C SER A 115 9.92 -4.59 -19.40
N THR A 116 10.96 -3.81 -19.07
CA THR A 116 12.36 -4.17 -19.34
C THR A 116 12.84 -5.36 -18.49
N GLU A 117 13.39 -6.37 -19.16
CA GLU A 117 14.02 -7.54 -18.55
C GLU A 117 15.13 -7.17 -17.55
N LEU A 118 15.09 -7.86 -16.40
CA LEU A 118 16.10 -7.98 -15.34
C LEU A 118 16.97 -6.73 -15.05
N HIS A 119 16.51 -5.87 -14.15
CA HIS A 119 17.41 -5.26 -13.17
C HIS A 119 16.88 -5.54 -11.77
N GLY A 120 17.41 -6.62 -11.18
CA GLY A 120 17.27 -6.93 -9.77
C GLY A 120 18.03 -5.92 -8.92
N HIS A 121 17.57 -4.67 -8.86
CA HIS A 121 17.96 -3.76 -7.80
C HIS A 121 16.97 -2.59 -7.74
N LEU A 122 16.45 -2.32 -6.54
CA LEU A 122 15.56 -1.22 -6.17
C LEU A 122 14.08 -1.41 -6.49
N ILE A 123 13.47 -2.44 -5.88
CA ILE A 123 12.13 -2.20 -5.33
C ILE A 123 12.34 -1.17 -4.22
N SER A 124 11.93 0.08 -4.45
CA SER A 124 11.90 1.12 -3.41
C SER A 124 10.84 0.77 -2.38
N VAL A 125 11.12 -0.24 -1.55
CA VAL A 125 10.36 -0.52 -0.33
C VAL A 125 10.98 0.36 0.74
N GLN A 126 10.36 1.51 1.00
CA GLN A 126 10.64 2.21 2.25
C GLN A 126 10.25 1.29 3.41
N LYS A 127 11.24 0.98 4.26
CA LYS A 127 11.08 0.23 5.49
C LYS A 127 10.26 1.06 6.47
N ASP A 128 8.96 0.84 6.51
CA ASP A 128 8.13 1.45 7.54
C ASP A 128 7.97 0.53 8.75
N ARG A 129 8.06 1.15 9.93
CA ARG A 129 7.75 0.56 11.23
C ARG A 129 6.22 0.58 11.39
N GLY A 130 5.56 -0.40 10.78
CA GLY A 130 4.19 -0.82 11.08
C GLY A 130 3.12 0.29 11.02
N SER A 131 2.33 0.29 9.96
CA SER A 131 1.07 1.04 9.89
C SER A 131 0.08 0.54 10.96
N THR A 132 0.14 1.10 12.17
CA THR A 132 -0.96 0.93 13.14
C THR A 132 -2.18 1.66 12.61
N CYS A 133 -3.22 0.91 12.24
CA CYS A 133 -4.51 1.49 11.94
C CYS A 133 -5.08 2.10 13.22
N LYS A 134 -4.95 3.42 13.38
CA LYS A 134 -5.62 4.15 14.46
C LYS A 134 -7.03 4.47 13.99
N LEU A 135 -8.04 4.09 14.77
CA LEU A 135 -9.39 4.61 14.64
C LEU A 135 -9.30 6.14 14.69
N LEU A 136 -9.58 6.83 13.59
CA LEU A 136 -9.63 8.29 13.58
C LEU A 136 -10.89 8.73 14.32
N ALA A 137 -10.73 9.18 15.56
CA ALA A 137 -11.64 10.18 16.12
C ALA A 137 -11.51 11.46 15.27
N PRO A 138 -12.62 12.18 15.00
CA PRO A 138 -12.57 13.39 14.18
C PRO A 138 -11.79 14.47 14.94
N GLY A 139 -10.63 14.88 14.40
CA GLY A 139 -10.00 16.14 14.83
C GLY A 139 -8.49 16.14 15.13
N THR A 140 -7.65 15.26 14.56
CA THR A 140 -6.18 15.45 14.67
C THR A 140 -5.47 15.45 13.32
N SER A 141 -4.61 16.45 13.19
CA SER A 141 -3.83 16.87 12.02
C SER A 141 -2.98 15.75 11.41
N GLN A 142 -2.86 15.79 10.08
CA GLN A 142 -2.20 14.81 9.22
C GLN A 142 -0.70 14.62 9.55
N SER A 143 -0.25 13.37 9.63
CA SER A 143 1.14 13.01 9.35
C SER A 143 1.16 12.10 8.13
N TRP A 144 1.85 12.53 7.08
CA TRP A 144 1.98 11.83 5.81
C TRP A 144 2.71 10.51 6.04
N GLY A 145 2.00 9.38 5.89
CA GLY A 145 2.55 8.02 5.90
C GLY A 145 2.52 7.38 4.51
N PRO A 146 3.35 6.33 4.27
CA PRO A 146 3.59 5.74 2.95
C PRO A 146 2.35 5.09 2.32
N CYS A 147 2.39 4.86 1.00
CA CYS A 147 1.29 4.36 0.15
C CYS A 147 0.82 2.92 0.43
N ALA A 148 0.96 2.36 1.63
CA ALA A 148 0.53 0.98 1.90
C ALA A 148 -0.94 0.93 2.36
N SER A 149 -1.65 -0.14 1.96
CA SER A 149 -2.98 -0.47 2.48
C SER A 149 -2.84 -1.49 3.61
N SER A 150 -3.50 -1.27 4.75
CA SER A 150 -3.60 -2.28 5.81
C SER A 150 -5.03 -2.82 5.87
N VAL A 151 -5.21 -4.14 5.89
CA VAL A 151 -6.52 -4.75 6.17
C VAL A 151 -6.45 -5.40 7.54
N THR A 152 -7.32 -4.94 8.44
CA THR A 152 -7.48 -5.47 9.79
C THR A 152 -8.87 -6.09 9.91
N LEU A 153 -9.03 -7.16 10.70
CA LEU A 153 -10.36 -7.67 10.99
C LEU A 153 -10.89 -7.14 12.33
N ASP A 154 -12.15 -6.71 12.36
CA ASP A 154 -12.83 -6.31 13.59
C ASP A 154 -13.18 -7.53 14.45
N GLY A 155 -12.67 -7.57 15.68
CA GLY A 155 -12.91 -8.68 16.62
C GLY A 155 -12.26 -8.53 18.00
N PHE A 156 -12.88 -7.71 18.85
CA PHE A 156 -12.73 -7.51 20.30
C PHE A 156 -11.49 -6.79 20.87
N PRO A 157 -11.69 -5.80 21.78
CA PRO A 157 -10.63 -5.18 22.59
C PRO A 157 -10.27 -6.13 23.74
N GLY A 158 -9.02 -6.56 23.81
CA GLY A 158 -8.53 -7.36 24.94
C GLY A 158 -7.79 -8.62 24.51
N GLN A 159 -6.56 -8.45 24.06
CA GLN A 159 -5.51 -9.43 24.33
C GLN A 159 -4.24 -8.63 24.65
N ALA A 160 -3.94 -8.64 25.94
CA ALA A 160 -2.69 -8.18 26.50
C ALA A 160 -1.54 -8.92 25.83
N TRP A 161 -0.54 -8.17 25.41
CA TRP A 161 0.79 -8.71 25.12
C TRP A 161 1.34 -9.25 26.44
N ILE A 162 1.48 -10.58 26.54
CA ILE A 162 2.45 -11.20 27.46
C ILE A 162 3.77 -11.27 26.69
#